data_AF-A0A061D8C7-F1
#
_entry.id   AF-A0A061D8C7-F1
#
_cell.length_a   1.000
_cell.length_b   1.000
_cell.length_c   1.000
_cell.angle_alpha   90.00
_cell.angle_beta   90.00
_cell.angle_gamma   90.00
#
_symmetry.space_group_name_H-M   'P 1'
#
loop_
_entity.id
_entity.type
_entity.pdbx_description
1 polymer ?
#
loop_
_entity_poly.entity_id
_entity_poly.type
_entity_poly.pdbx_seq_one_letter_code
_entity_poly.pdbx_strand_id
1 'polypeptide(L)'
;MENPVVRDSDEWNALEFALQLRCRSSRVTLLQAWNVTKPDAVSVFSRWVQTTPIVEAFIDAGGLDRNNSTQDVCTRGFEVGSNGFKVSIGNIHCASFPLLRSTLRDGATSDTRSGALDDKGQILPPKNATTTNIMYGDRKVYEYFVCDVALGKAIAAADEVEAQRLRLTMPVEYDSIYLENHGRERFLDVTAMLKPREPAAAPDNRPEEFFSEGVLPQFAFRREYIIYGASQILPRYLIQFEFDPAADETFALPLCDSCQNDAATIYCPSDTARICKKCDEKLHTQNKVVSRHIRVPLNQMPRPAARCRLHPSKVYTMYCTFCHLPVCQHCASGHIHGQGANEANSARFVPIANAYDAAIYEMQQQSNNAISRRREYLKSLLQQVDRIEQAVEDNCERVEASCYENLEATLKQLHSKIGGSLEELVAEQTENKRQMSEIEWSEHFADYLKNTLLPADYLRAWLRHCRVRSDMDADAYKGPLQEIFPDLDMKGELAITHEHAAEHVHK
;
A
#
# COMPACT_ATOMS: atom_id res chain seq x y z
N MET A 1 -10.63 -32.99 -15.71
CA MET A 1 -9.50 -32.05 -15.96
C MET A 1 -8.54 -32.75 -16.89
N GLU A 2 -8.22 -32.14 -18.04
CA GLU A 2 -7.66 -32.85 -19.20
C GLU A 2 -6.12 -32.77 -19.33
N ASN A 3 -5.43 -32.08 -18.42
CA ASN A 3 -3.97 -31.92 -18.51
C ASN A 3 -3.27 -31.90 -17.12
N PRO A 4 -3.02 -33.06 -16.50
CA PRO A 4 -2.27 -33.13 -15.25
C PRO A 4 -0.79 -32.82 -15.48
N VAL A 5 -0.20 -32.01 -14.59
CA VAL A 5 1.24 -31.76 -14.59
C VAL A 5 1.95 -33.04 -14.16
N VAL A 6 2.95 -33.46 -14.95
CA VAL A 6 3.71 -34.69 -14.69
C VAL A 6 4.51 -34.54 -13.40
N ARG A 7 4.36 -35.51 -12.50
CA ARG A 7 5.08 -35.55 -11.22
C ARG A 7 6.59 -35.54 -11.45
N ASP A 8 7.31 -34.78 -10.61
CA ASP A 8 8.77 -34.61 -10.66
C ASP A 8 9.31 -33.94 -11.94
N SER A 9 8.45 -33.38 -12.80
CA SER A 9 8.87 -32.51 -13.90
C SER A 9 9.42 -31.17 -13.39
N ASP A 10 10.16 -30.45 -14.23
CA ASP A 10 10.66 -29.10 -13.89
C ASP A 10 9.51 -28.14 -13.50
N GLU A 11 8.37 -28.23 -14.18
CA GLU A 11 7.16 -27.46 -13.86
C GLU A 11 6.61 -27.82 -12.48
N TRP A 12 6.55 -29.12 -12.15
CA TRP A 12 6.11 -29.60 -10.85
C TRP A 12 7.01 -29.07 -9.73
N ASN A 13 8.33 -29.20 -9.91
CA ASN A 13 9.32 -28.79 -8.92
C ASN A 13 9.30 -27.26 -8.72
N ALA A 14 9.10 -26.50 -9.80
CA ALA A 14 8.95 -25.04 -9.73
C ALA A 14 7.70 -24.63 -8.95
N LEU A 15 6.56 -25.28 -9.21
CA LEU A 15 5.30 -25.02 -8.49
C LEU A 15 5.40 -25.39 -7.01
N GLU A 16 5.98 -26.54 -6.69
CA GLU A 16 6.19 -26.96 -5.30
C GLU A 16 7.12 -25.99 -4.55
N PHE A 17 8.22 -25.57 -5.18
CA PHE A 17 9.13 -24.59 -4.60
C PHE A 17 8.48 -23.21 -4.41
N ALA A 18 7.73 -22.72 -5.39
CA ALA A 18 6.98 -21.47 -5.29
C ALA A 18 5.97 -21.52 -4.14
N LEU A 19 5.21 -22.61 -4.03
CA LEU A 19 4.26 -22.84 -2.94
C LEU A 19 4.96 -22.83 -1.57
N GLN A 20 6.05 -23.57 -1.42
CA GLN A 20 6.83 -23.63 -0.18
C GLN A 20 7.41 -22.25 0.21
N LEU A 21 7.85 -21.47 -0.77
CA LEU A 21 8.33 -20.10 -0.57
C LEU A 21 7.22 -19.17 -0.04
N ARG A 22 6.00 -19.26 -0.61
CA ARG A 22 4.85 -18.42 -0.22
C ARG A 22 4.24 -18.84 1.12
N CYS A 23 4.20 -20.14 1.41
CA CYS A 23 3.76 -20.68 2.70
C CYS A 23 4.85 -20.61 3.80
N ARG A 24 6.10 -20.34 3.43
CA ARG A 24 7.29 -20.32 4.32
C ARG A 24 7.49 -21.62 5.09
N SER A 25 7.15 -22.74 4.48
CA SER A 25 7.21 -24.05 5.13
C SER A 25 7.52 -25.14 4.12
N SER A 26 8.45 -26.03 4.48
CA SER A 26 8.78 -27.25 3.73
C SER A 26 7.81 -28.39 3.98
N ARG A 27 6.94 -28.25 5.00
CA ARG A 27 5.93 -29.25 5.35
C ARG A 27 4.76 -29.26 4.37
N VAL A 28 4.78 -28.33 3.42
CA VAL A 28 3.83 -28.28 2.32
C VAL A 28 4.32 -29.16 1.18
N THR A 29 3.51 -30.15 0.83
CA THR A 29 3.76 -31.08 -0.25
C THR A 29 2.68 -30.96 -1.31
N LEU A 30 3.10 -30.77 -2.56
CA LEU A 30 2.19 -30.74 -3.69
C LEU A 30 1.65 -32.15 -3.93
N LEU A 31 0.33 -32.30 -4.00
CA LEU A 31 -0.34 -33.60 -4.22
C LEU A 31 -0.76 -33.78 -5.66
N GLN A 32 -1.39 -32.75 -6.24
CA GLN A 32 -1.87 -32.74 -7.61
C GLN A 32 -1.74 -31.33 -8.20
N ALA A 33 -1.48 -31.26 -9.50
CA ALA A 33 -1.47 -30.01 -10.24
C ALA A 33 -2.05 -30.26 -11.64
N TRP A 34 -2.94 -29.38 -12.09
CA TRP A 34 -3.54 -29.42 -13.42
C TRP A 34 -3.30 -28.10 -14.13
N ASN A 35 -2.89 -28.16 -15.38
CA ASN A 35 -2.86 -26.98 -16.23
C ASN A 35 -4.30 -26.64 -16.66
N VAL A 36 -4.76 -25.46 -16.25
CA VAL A 36 -6.12 -24.94 -16.54
C VAL A 36 -6.09 -23.79 -17.55
N THR A 37 -4.92 -23.50 -18.11
CA THR A 37 -4.71 -22.40 -19.06
C THR A 37 -5.50 -22.64 -20.34
N LYS A 38 -6.25 -21.64 -20.79
CA LYS A 38 -6.99 -21.68 -22.07
C LYS A 38 -6.29 -20.87 -23.15
N PRO A 39 -6.20 -21.37 -24.39
CA PRO A 39 -5.55 -20.65 -25.49
C PRO A 39 -6.23 -19.31 -25.78
N ASP A 40 -7.56 -19.24 -25.71
CA ASP A 40 -8.31 -18.00 -25.91
C ASP A 40 -7.97 -16.96 -24.83
N ALA A 41 -7.91 -17.38 -23.57
CA ALA A 41 -7.56 -16.51 -22.45
C ALA A 41 -6.11 -16.01 -22.54
N VAL A 42 -5.18 -16.85 -23.00
CA VAL A 42 -3.77 -16.45 -23.23
C VAL A 42 -3.68 -15.36 -24.29
N SER A 43 -4.45 -15.47 -25.39
CA SER A 43 -4.45 -14.48 -26.47
C SER A 43 -4.96 -13.10 -26.03
N VAL A 44 -5.92 -13.08 -25.10
CA VAL A 44 -6.42 -11.83 -24.51
C VAL A 44 -5.41 -11.30 -23.49
N PHE A 45 -4.86 -12.18 -22.64
CA PHE A 45 -3.91 -11.83 -21.60
C PHE A 45 -2.57 -11.32 -22.16
N SER A 46 -2.13 -11.81 -23.32
CA SER A 46 -0.86 -11.40 -23.94
C SER A 46 -0.77 -9.90 -24.25
N ARG A 47 -1.92 -9.21 -24.36
CA ARG A 47 -1.98 -7.75 -24.50
C ARG A 47 -1.43 -7.03 -23.26
N TRP A 48 -1.63 -7.60 -22.09
CA TRP A 48 -1.16 -7.04 -20.81
C TRP A 48 0.32 -7.27 -20.56
N VAL A 49 0.86 -8.40 -21.06
CA VAL A 49 2.29 -8.76 -20.92
C VAL A 49 3.22 -7.67 -21.46
N GLN A 50 2.77 -6.95 -22.49
CA GLN A 50 3.59 -5.92 -23.14
C GLN A 50 3.57 -4.57 -22.41
N THR A 51 2.53 -4.31 -21.62
CA THR A 51 2.24 -2.97 -21.09
C THR A 51 2.32 -2.90 -19.57
N THR A 52 2.15 -4.02 -18.87
CA THR A 52 1.96 -4.04 -17.42
C THR A 52 2.86 -5.07 -16.72
N PRO A 53 3.25 -4.81 -15.46
CA PRO A 53 3.92 -5.82 -14.66
C PRO A 53 2.96 -6.96 -14.34
N ILE A 54 3.39 -8.18 -14.63
CA ILE A 54 2.67 -9.40 -14.28
C ILE A 54 3.21 -9.95 -12.98
N VAL A 55 2.30 -10.30 -12.08
CA VAL A 55 2.64 -10.88 -10.78
C VAL A 55 1.86 -12.18 -10.61
N GLU A 56 2.55 -13.20 -10.10
CA GLU A 56 1.94 -14.48 -9.75
C GLU A 56 1.17 -14.34 -8.43
N ALA A 57 -0.09 -14.77 -8.43
CA ALA A 57 -0.98 -14.79 -7.27
C ALA A 57 -1.52 -16.20 -7.01
N PHE A 58 -1.63 -16.55 -5.73
CA PHE A 58 -2.21 -17.81 -5.27
C PHE A 58 -3.59 -17.52 -4.68
N ILE A 59 -4.63 -17.93 -5.38
CA ILE A 59 -6.03 -17.65 -5.03
C ILE A 59 -6.65 -18.92 -4.44
N ASP A 60 -7.15 -18.83 -3.20
CA ASP A 60 -7.81 -19.95 -2.52
C ASP A 60 -9.10 -20.32 -3.26
N ALA A 61 -9.16 -21.56 -3.79
CA ALA A 61 -10.31 -22.05 -4.52
C ALA A 61 -11.52 -22.32 -3.61
N GLY A 62 -11.27 -22.69 -2.34
CA GLY A 62 -12.32 -22.94 -1.35
C GLY A 62 -12.98 -21.65 -0.84
N GLY A 63 -12.27 -20.53 -0.95
CA GLY A 63 -12.75 -19.20 -0.57
C GLY A 63 -13.48 -18.43 -1.67
N LEU A 64 -13.56 -18.98 -2.89
CA LEU A 64 -14.16 -18.29 -4.04
C LEU A 64 -15.67 -18.10 -3.89
N ASP A 65 -16.16 -17.00 -4.45
CA ASP A 65 -17.56 -16.62 -4.43
C ASP A 65 -18.46 -17.54 -5.26
N ARG A 66 -19.78 -17.36 -5.11
CA ARG A 66 -20.80 -18.15 -5.82
C ARG A 66 -20.75 -18.08 -7.36
N ASN A 67 -20.16 -17.03 -7.93
CA ASN A 67 -20.02 -16.88 -9.37
C ASN A 67 -18.74 -17.56 -9.87
N ASN A 68 -17.71 -17.64 -9.03
CA ASN A 68 -16.40 -18.19 -9.35
C ASN A 68 -16.16 -19.58 -8.74
N SER A 69 -17.04 -20.55 -8.99
CA SER A 69 -16.74 -21.92 -8.56
C SER A 69 -15.52 -22.48 -9.31
N THR A 70 -14.86 -23.50 -8.76
CA THR A 70 -13.69 -24.14 -9.39
C THR A 70 -13.97 -24.61 -10.81
N GLN A 71 -15.16 -25.18 -11.04
CA GLN A 71 -15.61 -25.60 -12.36
C GLN A 71 -15.84 -24.40 -13.29
N ASP A 72 -16.44 -23.32 -12.79
CA ASP A 72 -16.67 -22.09 -13.56
C ASP A 72 -15.34 -21.47 -14.00
N VAL A 73 -14.38 -21.32 -13.08
CA VAL A 73 -13.04 -20.80 -13.39
C VAL A 73 -12.32 -21.67 -14.42
N CYS A 74 -12.40 -22.99 -14.31
CA CYS A 74 -11.80 -23.90 -15.29
C CYS A 74 -12.52 -23.87 -16.67
N THR A 75 -13.79 -23.47 -16.73
CA THR A 75 -14.60 -23.50 -17.97
C THR A 75 -14.69 -22.16 -18.68
N ARG A 76 -14.72 -21.04 -17.95
CA ARG A 76 -14.85 -19.70 -18.53
C ARG A 76 -13.80 -18.70 -18.02
N GLY A 77 -12.97 -19.07 -17.05
CA GLY A 77 -12.09 -18.14 -16.35
C GLY A 77 -12.80 -17.40 -15.20
N PHE A 78 -12.12 -16.45 -14.57
CA PHE A 78 -12.70 -15.67 -13.50
C PHE A 78 -13.76 -14.70 -14.02
N GLU A 79 -14.88 -14.57 -13.30
CA GLU A 79 -15.78 -13.41 -13.39
C GLU A 79 -15.33 -12.36 -12.40
N VAL A 80 -15.21 -11.13 -12.88
CA VAL A 80 -14.99 -9.97 -12.03
C VAL A 80 -16.24 -9.11 -12.11
N GLY A 81 -16.89 -8.89 -10.96
CA GLY A 81 -18.06 -8.02 -10.87
C GLY A 81 -17.68 -6.55 -11.07
N SER A 82 -18.70 -5.70 -11.24
CA SER A 82 -18.51 -4.23 -11.34
C SER A 82 -17.76 -3.63 -10.15
N ASN A 83 -17.93 -4.24 -8.98
CA ASN A 83 -17.37 -3.79 -7.72
C ASN A 83 -15.92 -4.27 -7.52
N GLY A 84 -15.38 -5.02 -8.49
CA GLY A 84 -14.02 -5.53 -8.48
C GLY A 84 -13.87 -6.90 -7.82
N PHE A 85 -12.68 -7.45 -7.96
CA PHE A 85 -12.25 -8.72 -7.39
C PHE A 85 -11.00 -8.49 -6.56
N LYS A 86 -11.04 -8.87 -5.28
CA LYS A 86 -9.92 -8.72 -4.35
C LYS A 86 -8.94 -9.87 -4.55
N VAL A 87 -7.68 -9.54 -4.80
CA VAL A 87 -6.55 -10.48 -4.95
C VAL A 87 -5.51 -10.20 -3.88
N SER A 88 -5.11 -11.24 -3.16
CA SER A 88 -3.96 -11.20 -2.25
C SER A 88 -2.70 -11.67 -2.98
N ILE A 89 -1.67 -10.83 -3.00
CA ILE A 89 -0.36 -11.14 -3.58
C ILE A 89 0.65 -11.30 -2.47
N GLY A 90 1.52 -12.31 -2.59
CA GLY A 90 2.56 -12.60 -1.62
C GLY A 90 2.23 -13.81 -0.76
N ASN A 91 2.45 -13.70 0.54
CA ASN A 91 2.39 -14.85 1.44
C ASN A 91 0.98 -15.40 1.64
N ILE A 92 0.87 -16.73 1.58
CA ILE A 92 -0.37 -17.47 1.79
C ILE A 92 -0.50 -17.79 3.27
N HIS A 93 -1.59 -17.34 3.89
CA HIS A 93 -1.94 -17.74 5.25
C HIS A 93 -3.03 -18.79 5.20
N CYS A 94 -2.77 -19.94 5.80
CA CYS A 94 -3.73 -21.02 5.94
C CYS A 94 -4.00 -21.21 7.43
N ALA A 95 -5.27 -21.11 7.84
CA ALA A 95 -5.70 -21.07 9.26
C ALA A 95 -5.23 -22.27 10.11
N SER A 96 -4.83 -23.37 9.50
CA SER A 96 -4.38 -24.60 10.17
C SER A 96 -2.85 -24.70 10.36
N PHE A 97 -2.09 -23.66 9.97
CA PHE A 97 -0.63 -23.66 10.07
C PHE A 97 -0.19 -23.02 11.40
N PRO A 98 0.46 -23.77 12.32
CA PRO A 98 0.81 -23.24 13.65
C PRO A 98 1.87 -22.15 13.62
N LEU A 99 2.73 -22.13 12.58
CA LEU A 99 3.95 -21.32 12.52
C LEU A 99 3.75 -19.90 11.99
N LEU A 100 2.52 -19.51 11.62
CA LEU A 100 2.20 -18.15 11.15
C LEU A 100 1.35 -17.34 12.13
N ARG A 101 1.17 -17.82 13.38
CA ARG A 101 0.59 -16.99 14.44
C ARG A 101 1.58 -15.86 14.74
N SER A 102 1.32 -14.69 14.17
CA SER A 102 1.89 -13.44 14.63
C SER A 102 1.62 -13.35 16.12
N THR A 103 2.67 -13.36 16.95
CA THR A 103 2.54 -13.26 18.41
C THR A 103 2.14 -11.86 18.88
N LEU A 104 1.79 -10.95 17.96
CA LEU A 104 1.22 -9.65 18.27
C LEU A 104 -0.31 -9.72 18.32
N ARG A 105 -0.88 -10.22 19.43
CA ARG A 105 -2.28 -9.99 19.85
C ARG A 105 -3.24 -9.75 18.66
N ASP A 106 -3.44 -10.78 17.85
CA ASP A 106 -4.38 -10.72 16.75
C ASP A 106 -5.80 -10.67 17.33
N GLY A 107 -6.35 -9.46 17.43
CA GLY A 107 -7.80 -9.31 17.42
C GLY A 107 -8.27 -9.80 16.06
N ALA A 108 -9.00 -10.92 16.04
CA ALA A 108 -9.73 -11.47 14.90
C ALA A 108 -9.08 -11.15 13.53
N THR A 109 -8.02 -11.87 13.19
CA THR A 109 -7.41 -11.79 11.86
C THR A 109 -8.50 -12.02 10.81
N SER A 110 -8.76 -10.96 10.03
CA SER A 110 -9.51 -11.00 8.78
C SER A 110 -9.13 -12.26 8.02
N ASP A 111 -10.09 -13.18 7.85
CA ASP A 111 -9.92 -14.34 6.99
C ASP A 111 -9.52 -13.82 5.62
N THR A 112 -8.28 -14.08 5.26
CA THR A 112 -7.62 -13.60 4.05
C THR A 112 -8.22 -14.29 2.85
N ARG A 113 -9.32 -13.74 2.35
CA ARG A 113 -10.11 -14.28 1.24
C ARG A 113 -9.89 -13.41 0.01
N SER A 114 -9.76 -14.06 -1.14
CA SER A 114 -9.82 -13.43 -2.45
C SER A 114 -11.18 -13.75 -3.06
N GLY A 115 -11.81 -12.79 -3.72
CA GLY A 115 -13.17 -12.97 -4.25
C GLY A 115 -13.80 -11.69 -4.76
N ALA A 116 -14.91 -11.82 -5.47
CA ALA A 116 -15.69 -10.68 -5.94
C ALA A 116 -16.35 -9.93 -4.77
N LEU A 117 -16.39 -8.60 -4.88
CA LEU A 117 -16.94 -7.72 -3.84
C LEU A 117 -18.43 -7.42 -4.07
N ASP A 118 -19.18 -7.27 -2.98
CA ASP A 118 -20.56 -6.74 -2.98
C ASP A 118 -20.60 -5.20 -2.88
N ASP A 119 -21.79 -4.61 -2.88
CA ASP A 119 -21.98 -3.15 -2.81
C ASP A 119 -21.53 -2.52 -1.47
N LYS A 120 -21.21 -3.36 -0.48
CA LYS A 120 -20.74 -2.95 0.85
C LYS A 120 -19.23 -3.21 1.02
N GLY A 121 -18.53 -3.61 -0.03
CA GLY A 121 -17.10 -3.94 0.03
C GLY A 121 -16.80 -5.28 0.69
N GLN A 122 -17.80 -6.14 0.91
CA GLN A 122 -17.60 -7.47 1.46
C GLN A 122 -17.45 -8.52 0.36
N ILE A 123 -16.60 -9.51 0.59
CA ILE A 123 -16.44 -10.63 -0.35
C ILE A 123 -17.72 -11.45 -0.37
N LEU A 124 -18.23 -11.71 -1.58
CA LEU A 124 -19.42 -12.52 -1.78
C LEU A 124 -19.23 -13.92 -1.15
N PRO A 125 -20.24 -14.45 -0.44
CA PRO A 125 -20.12 -15.74 0.22
C PRO A 125 -19.93 -16.88 -0.79
N PRO A 126 -19.20 -17.94 -0.42
CA PRO A 126 -19.03 -19.11 -1.26
C PRO A 126 -20.36 -19.81 -1.51
N LYS A 127 -20.53 -20.37 -2.72
CA LYS A 127 -21.77 -21.08 -3.13
C LYS A 127 -22.16 -22.21 -2.17
N ASN A 128 -21.15 -22.87 -1.61
CA ASN A 128 -21.29 -23.97 -0.67
C ASN A 128 -20.48 -23.64 0.60
N ALA A 129 -21.11 -23.06 1.63
CA ALA A 129 -20.47 -22.80 2.91
C ALA A 129 -20.02 -24.07 3.68
N THR A 130 -20.12 -25.26 3.08
CA THR A 130 -19.97 -26.56 3.75
C THR A 130 -19.06 -27.56 3.03
N THR A 131 -18.42 -27.22 1.91
CA THR A 131 -17.72 -28.25 1.11
C THR A 131 -16.36 -27.77 0.60
N THR A 132 -15.31 -27.92 1.41
CA THR A 132 -13.90 -28.12 0.96
C THR A 132 -13.00 -28.64 2.09
N ASN A 133 -13.53 -29.30 3.11
CA ASN A 133 -12.70 -30.19 3.92
C ASN A 133 -12.77 -31.57 3.27
N ILE A 134 -12.10 -31.75 2.12
CA ILE A 134 -11.81 -33.10 1.63
C ILE A 134 -10.77 -33.66 2.59
N MET A 135 -11.26 -34.31 3.65
CA MET A 135 -10.46 -35.02 4.62
C MET A 135 -10.03 -36.34 4.00
N TYR A 136 -8.75 -36.48 3.67
CA TYR A 136 -8.14 -37.79 3.44
C TYR A 136 -7.54 -38.25 4.79
N GLY A 137 -8.37 -38.90 5.61
CA GLY A 137 -8.02 -39.25 7.00
C GLY A 137 -7.96 -38.01 7.91
N ASP A 138 -6.89 -37.85 8.69
CA ASP A 138 -6.67 -36.70 9.61
C ASP A 138 -6.02 -35.48 8.93
N ARG A 139 -5.74 -35.54 7.61
CA ARG A 139 -5.00 -34.52 6.87
C ARG A 139 -5.92 -33.64 6.03
N LYS A 140 -5.79 -32.33 6.20
CA LYS A 140 -6.54 -31.32 5.44
C LYS A 140 -5.83 -31.00 4.12
N VAL A 141 -6.53 -31.21 3.01
CA VAL A 141 -6.08 -30.84 1.66
C VAL A 141 -6.57 -29.43 1.33
N TYR A 142 -5.69 -28.61 0.76
CA TYR A 142 -6.01 -27.27 0.28
C TYR A 142 -6.01 -27.24 -1.24
N GLU A 143 -6.88 -26.42 -1.82
CA GLU A 143 -7.01 -26.26 -3.27
C GLU A 143 -6.84 -24.78 -3.62
N TYR A 144 -5.90 -24.47 -4.52
CA TYR A 144 -5.55 -23.10 -4.89
C TYR A 144 -5.38 -22.98 -6.41
N PHE A 145 -5.74 -21.83 -6.95
CA PHE A 145 -5.38 -21.44 -8.31
C PHE A 145 -4.07 -20.64 -8.30
N VAL A 146 -3.11 -21.03 -9.14
CA VAL A 146 -1.93 -20.24 -9.48
C VAL A 146 -2.27 -19.41 -10.70
N CYS A 147 -2.31 -18.09 -10.54
CA CYS A 147 -2.77 -17.14 -11.54
C CYS A 147 -1.69 -16.10 -11.86
N ASP A 148 -1.56 -15.76 -13.13
CA ASP A 148 -0.82 -14.57 -13.54
C ASP A 148 -1.78 -13.38 -13.53
N VAL A 149 -1.44 -12.33 -12.77
CA VAL A 149 -2.27 -11.15 -12.59
C VAL A 149 -1.57 -9.92 -13.16
N ALA A 150 -2.24 -9.23 -14.08
CA ALA A 150 -1.78 -7.98 -14.67
C ALA A 150 -2.27 -6.80 -13.81
N LEU A 151 -1.39 -6.27 -12.95
CA LEU A 151 -1.74 -5.19 -12.03
C LEU A 151 -1.76 -3.81 -12.69
N GLY A 152 -0.87 -3.58 -13.68
CA GLY A 152 -0.73 -2.26 -14.29
C GLY A 152 -0.28 -1.19 -13.30
N LYS A 153 -0.71 0.06 -13.53
CA LYS A 153 -0.54 1.14 -12.55
C LYS A 153 -1.66 1.05 -11.51
N ALA A 154 -1.30 1.15 -10.22
CA ALA A 154 -2.25 1.05 -9.12
C ALA A 154 -2.43 2.38 -8.38
N ILE A 155 -3.67 2.68 -7.96
CA ILE A 155 -4.00 3.80 -7.06
C ILE A 155 -4.15 3.26 -5.64
N ALA A 156 -3.68 3.98 -4.63
CA ALA A 156 -3.89 3.61 -3.24
C ALA A 156 -5.30 3.96 -2.76
N ALA A 157 -5.91 3.09 -1.96
CA ALA A 157 -7.16 3.31 -1.25
C ALA A 157 -7.06 2.76 0.17
N ALA A 158 -7.65 3.43 1.16
CA ALA A 158 -7.61 3.00 2.55
C ALA A 158 -8.41 1.71 2.77
N ASP A 159 -9.60 1.62 2.15
CA ASP A 159 -10.56 0.52 2.35
C ASP A 159 -11.22 0.07 1.04
N GLU A 160 -11.83 -1.12 1.04
CA GLU A 160 -12.53 -1.67 -0.14
C GLU A 160 -13.68 -0.77 -0.63
N VAL A 161 -14.36 -0.06 0.28
CA VAL A 161 -15.45 0.86 -0.08
C VAL A 161 -14.91 2.10 -0.78
N GLU A 162 -13.75 2.61 -0.37
CA GLU A 162 -13.10 3.73 -1.04
C GLU A 162 -12.62 3.32 -2.42
N ALA A 163 -12.03 2.12 -2.55
CA ALA A 163 -11.65 1.56 -3.85
C ALA A 163 -12.83 1.50 -4.83
N GLN A 164 -14.02 1.08 -4.36
CA GLN A 164 -15.23 1.06 -5.18
C GLN A 164 -15.68 2.46 -5.63
N ARG A 165 -15.52 3.49 -4.80
CA ARG A 165 -15.80 4.88 -5.19
C ARG A 165 -14.81 5.39 -6.21
N LEU A 166 -13.52 5.15 -5.95
CA LEU A 166 -12.42 5.54 -6.84
C LEU A 166 -12.55 4.91 -8.22
N ARG A 167 -13.16 3.73 -8.35
CA ARG A 167 -13.39 3.09 -9.65
C ARG A 167 -14.13 3.98 -10.64
N LEU A 168 -15.04 4.84 -10.19
CA LEU A 168 -15.82 5.75 -11.04
C LEU A 168 -15.00 6.96 -11.51
N THR A 169 -14.02 7.38 -10.71
CA THR A 169 -13.15 8.54 -10.94
C THR A 169 -11.74 8.16 -11.37
N MET A 170 -11.45 6.87 -11.52
CA MET A 170 -10.12 6.34 -11.83
C MET A 170 -9.68 6.79 -13.24
N PRO A 171 -8.52 7.45 -13.38
CA PRO A 171 -7.98 7.81 -14.69
C PRO A 171 -7.70 6.56 -15.53
N VAL A 172 -7.80 6.69 -16.85
CA VAL A 172 -7.61 5.60 -17.83
C VAL A 172 -6.20 4.98 -17.83
N GLU A 173 -5.24 5.63 -17.19
CA GLU A 173 -3.88 5.12 -17.06
C GLU A 173 -3.69 4.10 -15.93
N TYR A 174 -4.68 3.99 -15.03
CA TYR A 174 -4.64 3.09 -13.88
C TYR A 174 -5.56 1.89 -14.10
N ASP A 175 -5.05 0.71 -13.75
CA ASP A 175 -5.69 -0.58 -14.06
C ASP A 175 -6.14 -1.34 -12.81
N SER A 176 -5.61 -0.98 -11.63
CA SER A 176 -5.94 -1.62 -10.36
C SER A 176 -5.92 -0.64 -9.19
N ILE A 177 -6.46 -1.07 -8.06
CA ILE A 177 -6.41 -0.34 -6.80
C ILE A 177 -5.64 -1.16 -5.77
N TYR A 178 -4.69 -0.53 -5.11
CA TYR A 178 -3.93 -1.08 -4.00
C TYR A 178 -4.60 -0.70 -2.68
N LEU A 179 -4.82 -1.66 -1.80
CA LEU A 179 -5.40 -1.41 -0.47
C LEU A 179 -4.28 -1.13 0.54
N GLU A 180 -4.33 0.04 1.18
CA GLU A 180 -3.46 0.41 2.28
C GLU A 180 -3.96 -0.22 3.58
N ASN A 181 -3.31 -1.28 4.01
CA ASN A 181 -3.63 -1.90 5.30
C ASN A 181 -3.31 -0.91 6.45
N HIS A 182 -4.33 -0.20 6.96
CA HIS A 182 -4.22 0.77 8.08
C HIS A 182 -3.86 0.14 9.45
N GLY A 183 -3.36 -1.09 9.48
CA GLY A 183 -2.92 -1.78 10.70
C GLY A 183 -1.54 -2.41 10.54
N ARG A 184 -0.51 -1.74 11.07
CA ARG A 184 0.76 -2.35 11.51
C ARG A 184 1.74 -2.94 10.49
N GLU A 185 1.83 -2.40 9.28
CA GLU A 185 3.06 -2.57 8.49
C GLU A 185 3.60 -1.20 8.07
N ARG A 186 4.30 -0.53 9.00
CA ARG A 186 5.31 0.46 8.61
C ARG A 186 6.36 -0.29 7.80
N PHE A 187 6.13 -0.43 6.50
CA PHE A 187 7.10 -0.99 5.58
C PHE A 187 8.32 -0.07 5.54
N LEU A 188 9.45 -0.61 5.96
CA LEU A 188 10.69 0.12 6.19
C LEU A 188 11.35 0.50 4.87
N ASP A 189 11.56 1.81 4.69
CA ASP A 189 12.37 2.39 3.62
C ASP A 189 13.82 1.88 3.64
N VAL A 190 14.31 1.48 2.46
CA VAL A 190 15.59 0.77 2.29
C VAL A 190 16.65 1.69 1.69
N THR A 191 17.16 2.66 2.47
CA THR A 191 18.39 3.36 2.07
C THR A 191 19.23 3.87 3.25
N ALA A 192 20.33 3.19 3.57
CA ALA A 192 21.64 3.81 3.91
C ALA A 192 22.70 2.73 4.21
N MET A 193 23.81 2.80 3.49
CA MET A 193 25.08 2.15 3.87
C MET A 193 25.94 3.20 4.57
N LEU A 194 26.46 2.82 5.75
CA LEU A 194 27.68 3.30 6.43
C LEU A 194 28.07 4.80 6.28
N LYS A 195 27.83 5.59 7.34
CA LYS A 195 28.73 6.70 7.73
C LYS A 195 29.38 6.39 9.09
N PRO A 196 30.68 6.66 9.29
CA PRO A 196 31.32 6.57 10.60
C PRO A 196 30.78 7.66 11.54
N ARG A 197 30.68 7.27 12.80
CA ARG A 197 30.06 7.96 13.95
C ARG A 197 30.72 9.30 14.30
N GLU A 198 29.94 10.39 14.27
CA GLU A 198 30.15 11.58 15.11
C GLU A 198 29.01 11.67 16.15
N PRO A 199 29.25 12.21 17.35
CA PRO A 199 28.27 12.18 18.43
C PRO A 199 27.38 13.43 18.44
N ALA A 200 26.13 13.21 18.85
CA ALA A 200 25.17 14.16 19.41
C ALA A 200 24.28 14.96 18.45
N ALA A 201 23.14 14.35 18.09
CA ALA A 201 21.81 14.93 18.29
C ALA A 201 20.79 13.77 18.30
N ALA A 202 19.80 13.84 19.19
CA ALA A 202 18.89 12.74 19.53
C ALA A 202 18.17 12.16 18.29
N PRO A 203 18.24 10.83 18.03
CA PRO A 203 17.35 10.20 17.09
C PRO A 203 16.12 9.66 17.84
N ASP A 204 14.96 10.00 17.29
CA ASP A 204 13.67 9.39 17.55
C ASP A 204 13.80 7.85 17.55
N ASN A 205 13.31 7.21 18.61
CA ASN A 205 13.42 5.76 18.83
C ASN A 205 12.62 4.99 17.77
N ARG A 206 13.24 4.70 16.63
CA ARG A 206 12.79 3.69 15.67
C ARG A 206 13.83 2.56 15.70
N PRO A 207 13.48 1.34 16.17
CA PRO A 207 14.45 0.25 16.21
C PRO A 207 14.86 -0.11 14.78
N GLU A 208 16.13 0.11 14.45
CA GLU A 208 16.76 -0.30 13.19
C GLU A 208 16.73 -1.84 13.08
N GLU A 209 15.95 -2.38 12.14
CA GLU A 209 15.78 -3.83 11.99
C GLU A 209 16.82 -4.44 11.03
N PHE A 210 17.63 -5.35 11.59
CA PHE A 210 18.62 -6.15 10.87
C PHE A 210 17.96 -7.41 10.28
N PHE A 211 17.87 -7.50 8.95
CA PHE A 211 17.70 -8.81 8.29
C PHE A 211 18.96 -9.64 8.54
N SER A 212 18.80 -10.82 9.14
CA SER A 212 19.90 -11.78 9.19
C SER A 212 20.00 -12.42 7.82
N GLU A 213 21.11 -12.23 7.11
CA GLU A 213 21.31 -12.85 5.79
C GLU A 213 21.03 -14.36 5.87
N GLY A 214 20.30 -14.92 4.90
CA GLY A 214 19.94 -16.35 4.88
C GLY A 214 18.78 -16.76 5.80
N VAL A 215 18.08 -15.80 6.41
CA VAL A 215 16.84 -16.03 7.18
C VAL A 215 15.65 -15.37 6.48
N LEU A 216 14.55 -16.10 6.27
CA LEU A 216 13.32 -15.55 5.70
C LEU A 216 12.76 -14.42 6.58
N PRO A 217 12.54 -13.19 6.07
CA PRO A 217 12.01 -12.05 6.82
C PRO A 217 10.82 -12.38 7.71
N GLN A 218 10.79 -11.91 8.96
CA GLN A 218 9.67 -12.18 9.89
C GLN A 218 8.33 -11.65 9.34
N PHE A 219 8.34 -10.43 8.78
CA PHE A 219 7.24 -9.83 8.03
C PHE A 219 7.47 -10.09 6.55
N ALA A 220 6.61 -10.90 5.95
CA ALA A 220 6.78 -11.35 4.58
C ALA A 220 5.84 -10.58 3.67
N PHE A 221 6.39 -10.08 2.56
CA PHE A 221 5.70 -9.28 1.54
C PHE A 221 4.30 -9.83 1.25
N ARG A 222 3.27 -9.08 1.65
CA ARG A 222 1.88 -9.32 1.31
C ARG A 222 1.24 -7.99 0.93
N ARG A 223 0.53 -7.98 -0.18
CA ARG A 223 -0.20 -6.80 -0.67
C ARG A 223 -1.54 -7.21 -1.22
N GLU A 224 -2.55 -6.39 -1.00
CA GLU A 224 -3.91 -6.65 -1.45
C GLU A 224 -4.26 -5.65 -2.54
N TYR A 225 -4.81 -6.18 -3.63
CA TYR A 225 -5.19 -5.39 -4.79
C TYR A 225 -6.64 -5.71 -5.17
N ILE A 226 -7.35 -4.71 -5.67
CA ILE A 226 -8.65 -4.86 -6.32
C ILE A 226 -8.45 -4.64 -7.81
N ILE A 227 -8.89 -5.61 -8.59
CA ILE A 227 -8.87 -5.60 -10.04
C ILE A 227 -10.30 -5.61 -10.58
N TYR A 228 -10.50 -5.04 -11.76
CA TYR A 228 -11.85 -4.82 -12.31
C TYR A 228 -12.09 -5.57 -13.62
N GLY A 229 -11.03 -5.97 -14.32
CA GLY A 229 -11.11 -6.73 -15.56
C GLY A 229 -10.86 -8.22 -15.33
N ALA A 230 -11.80 -9.06 -15.77
CA ALA A 230 -11.59 -10.51 -15.84
C ALA A 230 -10.37 -10.89 -16.71
N SER A 231 -10.09 -10.11 -17.75
CA SER A 231 -8.91 -10.29 -18.61
C SER A 231 -7.58 -10.02 -17.91
N GLN A 232 -7.57 -9.43 -16.70
CA GLN A 232 -6.36 -9.18 -15.92
C GLN A 232 -5.93 -10.41 -15.12
N ILE A 233 -6.74 -11.48 -15.06
CA ILE A 233 -6.42 -12.73 -14.34
C ILE A 233 -6.34 -13.86 -15.35
N LEU A 234 -5.17 -14.50 -15.43
CA LEU A 234 -4.99 -15.72 -16.19
C LEU A 234 -4.78 -16.91 -15.22
N PRO A 235 -5.78 -17.78 -15.02
CA PRO A 235 -5.57 -19.02 -14.30
C PRO A 235 -4.64 -19.94 -15.08
N ARG A 236 -3.52 -20.32 -14.48
CA ARG A 236 -2.51 -21.20 -15.11
C ARG A 236 -2.59 -22.62 -14.60
N TYR A 237 -2.59 -22.76 -13.28
CA TYR A 237 -2.63 -24.06 -12.63
C TYR A 237 -3.71 -24.09 -11.56
N LEU A 238 -4.36 -25.25 -11.43
CA LEU A 238 -5.09 -25.61 -10.23
C LEU A 238 -4.21 -26.59 -9.46
N ILE A 239 -3.91 -26.29 -8.22
CA ILE A 239 -3.03 -27.10 -7.37
C ILE A 239 -3.79 -27.59 -6.14
N GLN A 240 -3.48 -28.80 -5.73
CA GLN A 240 -3.88 -29.36 -4.45
C GLN A 240 -2.64 -29.76 -3.66
N PHE A 241 -2.60 -29.37 -2.40
CA PHE A 241 -1.48 -29.66 -1.51
C PHE A 241 -1.96 -30.00 -0.11
N GLU A 242 -1.12 -30.72 0.63
CA GLU A 242 -1.34 -30.99 2.04
C GLU A 242 -0.26 -30.31 2.90
N PHE A 243 -0.58 -30.16 4.18
CA PHE A 243 0.37 -29.78 5.20
C PHE A 243 0.53 -30.94 6.18
N ASP A 244 1.75 -31.47 6.28
CA ASP A 244 2.06 -32.51 7.25
C ASP A 244 2.68 -31.88 8.51
N PRO A 245 1.93 -31.76 9.63
CA PRO A 245 2.46 -31.17 10.86
C PRO A 245 3.58 -32.02 11.49
N ALA A 246 3.64 -33.32 11.17
CA ALA A 246 4.64 -34.24 11.71
C ALA A 246 5.92 -34.29 10.86
N ALA A 247 5.90 -33.70 9.66
CA ALA A 247 7.08 -33.65 8.81
C ALA A 247 8.15 -32.69 9.36
N ASP A 248 9.41 -33.02 9.11
CA ASP A 248 10.54 -32.17 9.46
C ASP A 248 10.47 -30.86 8.67
N GLU A 249 10.51 -29.75 9.40
CA GLU A 249 10.54 -28.40 8.83
C GLU A 249 11.98 -28.04 8.45
N THR A 250 12.23 -27.89 7.16
CA THR A 250 13.53 -27.62 6.56
C THR A 250 13.66 -26.17 6.06
N PHE A 251 12.55 -25.43 5.92
CA PHE A 251 12.54 -24.03 5.44
C PHE A 251 12.12 -23.01 6.50
N ALA A 252 11.22 -23.34 7.43
CA ALA A 252 10.77 -22.35 8.39
C ALA A 252 11.88 -21.99 9.37
N LEU A 253 11.86 -20.72 9.78
CA LEU A 253 12.56 -20.27 10.97
C LEU A 253 12.05 -21.08 12.16
N PRO A 254 12.89 -21.94 12.78
CA PRO A 254 12.51 -22.62 13.99
C PRO A 254 12.19 -21.56 15.05
N LEU A 255 11.13 -21.79 15.83
CA LEU A 255 10.88 -20.97 17.00
C LEU A 255 12.04 -21.12 17.98
N CYS A 256 12.27 -20.07 18.77
CA CYS A 256 13.27 -20.11 19.82
C CYS A 256 12.96 -21.27 20.78
N ASP A 257 13.91 -22.17 20.97
CA ASP A 257 13.76 -23.34 21.84
C ASP A 257 13.48 -22.95 23.30
N SER A 258 13.89 -21.73 23.70
CA SER A 258 13.70 -21.19 25.05
C SER A 258 12.34 -20.51 25.25
N CYS A 259 11.93 -19.57 24.39
CA CYS A 259 10.67 -18.84 24.60
C CYS A 259 9.49 -19.39 23.81
N GLN A 260 9.73 -20.23 22.78
CA GLN A 260 8.74 -20.80 21.86
C GLN A 260 7.81 -19.76 21.20
N ASN A 261 8.19 -18.48 21.23
CA ASN A 261 7.34 -17.35 20.82
C ASN A 261 7.98 -16.49 19.71
N ASP A 262 9.29 -16.25 19.79
CA ASP A 262 10.03 -15.48 18.80
C ASP A 262 10.81 -16.42 17.86
N ALA A 263 11.02 -16.02 16.60
CA ALA A 263 11.86 -16.78 15.66
C ALA A 263 13.31 -16.86 16.15
N ALA A 264 13.92 -18.05 16.02
CA ALA A 264 15.33 -18.23 16.31
C ALA A 264 16.18 -17.57 15.23
N THR A 265 17.20 -16.81 15.65
CA THR A 265 18.15 -16.14 14.76
C THR A 265 19.57 -16.65 14.98
N ILE A 266 19.83 -17.23 16.15
CA ILE A 266 21.15 -17.66 16.62
C ILE A 266 21.08 -19.15 16.94
N TYR A 267 22.13 -19.87 16.57
CA TYR A 267 22.37 -21.24 16.99
C TYR A 267 23.58 -21.28 17.94
N CYS A 268 23.39 -21.91 19.08
CA CYS A 268 24.44 -22.19 20.05
C CYS A 268 24.82 -23.67 19.94
N PRO A 269 25.98 -24.03 19.34
CA PRO A 269 26.41 -25.43 19.22
C PRO A 269 26.65 -26.10 20.56
N SER A 270 27.07 -25.34 21.58
CA SER A 270 27.34 -25.85 22.92
C SER A 270 26.07 -26.34 23.62
N ASP A 271 24.97 -25.62 23.45
CA ASP A 271 23.66 -25.96 24.05
C ASP A 271 22.76 -26.73 23.07
N THR A 272 23.20 -26.95 21.83
CA THR A 272 22.37 -27.47 20.73
C THR A 272 21.03 -26.74 20.59
N ALA A 273 21.02 -25.43 20.88
CA ALA A 273 19.81 -24.64 21.03
C ALA A 273 19.71 -23.55 19.96
N ARG A 274 18.51 -23.38 19.41
CA ARG A 274 18.12 -22.33 18.45
C ARG A 274 17.37 -21.27 19.22
N ILE A 275 17.88 -20.05 19.24
CA ILE A 275 17.41 -19.00 20.14
C ILE A 275 17.22 -17.65 19.43
N CYS A 276 16.25 -16.86 19.89
CA CYS A 276 16.06 -15.48 19.44
C CYS A 276 17.06 -14.55 20.15
N LYS A 277 17.29 -13.35 19.62
CA LYS A 277 18.22 -12.36 20.23
C LYS A 277 17.89 -12.05 21.71
N LYS A 278 16.60 -11.92 22.05
CA LYS A 278 16.17 -11.65 23.43
C LYS A 278 16.53 -12.79 24.39
N CYS A 279 16.34 -14.03 23.95
CA CYS A 279 16.73 -15.21 24.73
C CYS A 279 18.25 -15.40 24.76
N ASP A 280 18.95 -15.05 23.68
CA ASP A 280 20.40 -15.06 23.64
C ASP A 280 21.01 -14.16 24.71
N GLU A 281 20.60 -12.89 24.74
CA GLU A 281 21.04 -11.96 25.77
C GLU A 281 20.72 -12.49 27.17
N LYS A 282 19.50 -12.97 27.40
CA LYS A 282 19.09 -13.49 28.71
C LYS A 282 19.85 -14.74 29.15
N LEU A 283 20.16 -15.67 28.25
CA LEU A 283 20.79 -16.95 28.58
C LEU A 283 22.31 -16.82 28.61
N HIS A 284 22.91 -16.10 27.66
CA HIS A 284 24.36 -16.02 27.49
C HIS A 284 25.01 -14.86 28.26
N THR A 285 24.25 -14.05 29.01
CA THR A 285 24.80 -13.06 29.96
C THR A 285 24.72 -13.50 31.43
N GLN A 286 24.05 -14.61 31.73
CA GLN A 286 23.81 -15.04 33.12
C GLN A 286 25.09 -15.44 33.86
N ASN A 287 26.03 -16.13 33.21
CA ASN A 287 27.25 -16.64 33.84
C ASN A 287 28.45 -16.64 32.89
N LYS A 288 29.68 -16.56 33.45
CA LYS A 288 30.95 -16.56 32.68
C LYS A 288 31.18 -17.80 31.80
N VAL A 289 30.49 -18.90 32.09
CA VAL A 289 30.59 -20.16 31.32
C VAL A 289 29.76 -20.06 30.04
N VAL A 290 28.49 -19.72 30.17
CA VAL A 290 27.57 -19.55 29.03
C VAL A 290 27.95 -18.37 28.15
N SER A 291 28.53 -17.30 28.70
CA SER A 291 29.02 -16.17 27.89
C SER A 291 30.16 -16.53 26.93
N ARG A 292 30.81 -17.68 27.12
CA ARG A 292 31.87 -18.20 26.24
C ARG A 292 31.36 -19.14 25.16
N HIS A 293 30.07 -19.48 25.15
CA HIS A 293 29.52 -20.32 24.09
C HIS A 293 29.69 -19.61 22.74
N ILE A 294 30.15 -20.37 21.75
CA ILE A 294 30.25 -19.88 20.37
C ILE A 294 28.82 -19.78 19.85
N ARG A 295 28.48 -18.63 19.28
CA ARG A 295 27.14 -18.36 18.74
C ARG A 295 27.30 -18.04 17.28
N VAL A 296 26.64 -18.83 16.44
CA VAL A 296 26.63 -18.63 15.00
C VAL A 296 25.23 -18.21 14.56
N PRO A 297 25.08 -17.41 13.50
CA PRO A 297 23.76 -17.18 12.93
C PRO A 297 23.13 -18.51 12.51
N LEU A 298 21.82 -18.61 12.58
CA LEU A 298 21.10 -19.87 12.35
C LEU A 298 21.39 -20.49 10.97
N ASN A 299 21.67 -19.67 9.96
CA ASN A 299 22.03 -20.12 8.60
C ASN A 299 23.33 -20.95 8.54
N GLN A 300 24.20 -20.85 9.55
CA GLN A 300 25.46 -21.60 9.70
C GLN A 300 25.30 -22.86 10.57
N MET A 301 24.07 -23.18 11.00
CA MET A 301 23.79 -24.42 11.72
C MET A 301 24.11 -25.63 10.82
N PRO A 302 24.87 -26.63 11.31
CA PRO A 302 25.12 -27.87 10.57
C PRO A 302 23.79 -28.54 10.20
N ARG A 303 23.53 -28.70 8.90
CA ARG A 303 22.29 -29.34 8.43
C ARG A 303 22.39 -30.86 8.55
N PRO A 304 21.33 -31.54 9.00
CA PRO A 304 21.32 -33.00 9.06
C PRO A 304 21.42 -33.59 7.64
N ALA A 305 22.13 -34.72 7.51
CA ALA A 305 22.28 -35.41 6.24
C ALA A 305 20.92 -35.92 5.74
N ALA A 306 20.52 -35.49 4.54
CA ALA A 306 19.25 -35.89 3.94
C ALA A 306 19.25 -37.40 3.60
N ARG A 307 18.16 -38.09 3.98
CA ARG A 307 17.96 -39.51 3.74
C ARG A 307 17.24 -39.76 2.43
N CYS A 308 17.54 -40.88 1.79
CA CYS A 308 16.94 -41.26 0.53
C CYS A 308 15.46 -41.63 0.72
N ARG A 309 14.58 -41.02 -0.09
CA ARG A 309 13.13 -41.31 -0.08
C ARG A 309 12.82 -42.78 -0.41
N LEU A 310 13.61 -43.41 -1.28
CA LEU A 310 13.47 -44.83 -1.66
C LEU A 310 14.17 -45.77 -0.67
N HIS A 311 15.21 -45.28 0.02
CA HIS A 311 16.04 -46.07 0.93
C HIS A 311 16.23 -45.30 2.26
N PRO A 312 15.26 -45.34 3.19
CA PRO A 312 15.27 -44.51 4.41
C PRO A 312 16.50 -44.72 5.33
N SER A 313 17.16 -45.87 5.21
CA SER A 313 18.39 -46.20 5.95
C SER A 313 19.66 -45.57 5.38
N LYS A 314 19.61 -44.94 4.20
CA LYS A 314 20.77 -44.41 3.49
C LYS A 314 20.64 -42.92 3.24
N VAL A 315 21.77 -42.21 3.27
CA VAL A 315 21.85 -40.78 2.97
C VAL A 315 22.16 -40.54 1.49
N TYR A 316 21.77 -39.38 0.98
CA TYR A 316 22.22 -38.93 -0.33
C TYR A 316 23.71 -38.56 -0.27
N THR A 317 24.50 -39.12 -1.18
CA THR A 317 25.97 -38.91 -1.21
C THR A 317 26.43 -38.27 -2.51
N MET A 318 25.70 -38.52 -3.60
CA MET A 318 26.01 -38.03 -4.93
C MET A 318 24.89 -37.12 -5.44
N TYR A 319 25.19 -36.29 -6.41
CA TYR A 319 24.25 -35.47 -7.16
C TYR A 319 24.41 -35.78 -8.65
N CYS A 320 23.30 -36.07 -9.33
CA CYS A 320 23.31 -36.28 -10.77
C CYS A 320 23.12 -34.95 -11.49
N THR A 321 24.10 -34.53 -12.28
CA THR A 321 24.07 -33.23 -12.99
C THR A 321 23.10 -33.19 -14.17
N PHE A 322 22.62 -34.35 -14.64
CA PHE A 322 21.66 -34.45 -15.76
C PHE A 322 20.21 -34.49 -15.31
N CYS A 323 19.92 -35.21 -14.22
CA CYS A 323 18.56 -35.25 -13.66
C CYS A 323 18.30 -34.19 -12.60
N HIS A 324 19.33 -33.44 -12.20
CA HIS A 324 19.27 -32.47 -11.09
C HIS A 324 18.76 -33.06 -9.76
N LEU A 325 19.00 -34.35 -9.52
CA LEU A 325 18.50 -35.10 -8.37
C LEU A 325 19.65 -35.60 -7.47
N PRO A 326 19.48 -35.55 -6.13
CA PRO A 326 20.40 -36.20 -5.21
C PRO A 326 20.20 -37.73 -5.23
N VAL A 327 21.29 -38.47 -5.19
CA VAL A 327 21.32 -39.93 -5.37
C VAL A 327 22.10 -40.60 -4.23
N CYS A 328 21.51 -41.63 -3.62
CA CYS A 328 22.20 -42.46 -2.62
C CYS A 328 22.99 -43.57 -3.31
N GLN A 329 23.90 -44.23 -2.59
CA GLN A 329 24.75 -45.29 -3.14
C GLN A 329 23.98 -46.42 -3.85
N HIS A 330 22.79 -46.80 -3.36
CA HIS A 330 21.96 -47.84 -3.99
C HIS A 330 21.21 -47.33 -5.22
N CYS A 331 20.75 -46.09 -5.19
CA CYS A 331 20.11 -45.48 -6.34
C CYS A 331 21.13 -45.25 -7.46
N ALA A 332 22.41 -44.96 -7.16
CA ALA A 332 23.43 -44.66 -8.16
C ALA A 332 23.64 -45.81 -9.15
N SER A 333 23.61 -47.07 -8.69
CA SER A 333 23.74 -48.26 -9.54
C SER A 333 22.48 -48.57 -10.36
N GLY A 334 21.30 -48.20 -9.86
CA GLY A 334 20.00 -48.41 -10.53
C GLY A 334 19.53 -47.20 -11.35
N HIS A 335 20.25 -46.09 -11.31
CA HIS A 335 19.91 -44.86 -12.01
C HIS A 335 20.17 -45.01 -13.51
N ILE A 336 19.30 -44.45 -14.35
CA ILE A 336 19.40 -44.53 -15.82
C ILE A 336 20.77 -44.02 -16.31
N HIS A 337 21.35 -43.03 -15.61
CA HIS A 337 22.69 -42.48 -15.90
C HIS A 337 23.86 -43.20 -15.21
N GLY A 338 23.58 -44.20 -14.37
CA GLY A 338 24.56 -45.10 -13.74
C GLY A 338 24.68 -46.47 -14.44
N GLN A 339 23.75 -46.81 -15.33
CA GLN A 339 23.80 -48.04 -16.11
C GLN A 339 24.70 -47.87 -17.36
N GLY A 340 25.80 -48.61 -17.40
CA GLY A 340 26.74 -48.66 -18.54
C GLY A 340 28.14 -48.23 -18.12
N ALA A 341 28.96 -49.19 -17.69
CA ALA A 341 30.32 -49.01 -17.18
C ALA A 341 31.33 -48.61 -18.27
N ASN A 342 31.21 -47.40 -18.83
CA ASN A 342 32.26 -46.78 -19.62
C ASN A 342 32.85 -45.58 -18.85
N GLU A 343 34.16 -45.38 -18.94
CA GLU A 343 34.98 -44.43 -18.18
C GLU A 343 34.50 -42.96 -18.24
N ALA A 344 33.58 -42.62 -19.15
CA ALA A 344 32.89 -41.34 -19.22
C ALA A 344 31.83 -41.10 -18.12
N ASN A 345 31.48 -42.11 -17.31
CA ASN A 345 30.49 -41.99 -16.22
C ASN A 345 30.97 -41.25 -14.97
N SER A 346 32.29 -41.08 -14.80
CA SER A 346 32.87 -40.34 -13.67
C SER A 346 32.46 -38.85 -13.65
N ALA A 347 32.11 -38.28 -14.82
CA ALA A 347 31.68 -36.90 -14.94
C ALA A 347 30.18 -36.66 -14.67
N ARG A 348 29.37 -37.71 -14.45
CA ARG A 348 27.90 -37.61 -14.37
C ARG A 348 27.37 -37.47 -12.94
N PHE A 349 28.15 -37.94 -11.97
CA PHE A 349 27.81 -37.86 -10.55
C PHE A 349 28.90 -37.09 -9.83
N VAL A 350 28.51 -36.00 -9.20
CA VAL A 350 29.40 -35.18 -8.39
C VAL A 350 29.05 -35.41 -6.91
N PRO A 351 30.04 -35.45 -5.99
CA PRO A 351 29.72 -35.47 -4.57
C PRO A 351 28.77 -34.33 -4.21
N ILE A 352 27.76 -34.61 -3.39
CA ILE A 352 26.72 -33.61 -3.08
C ILE A 352 27.30 -32.34 -2.45
N ALA A 353 28.39 -32.46 -1.68
CA ALA A 353 29.11 -31.33 -1.10
C ALA A 353 29.68 -30.40 -2.19
N ASN A 354 30.34 -30.96 -3.20
CA ASN A 354 30.93 -30.16 -4.29
C ASN A 354 29.85 -29.52 -5.16
N ALA A 355 28.74 -30.25 -5.43
CA ALA A 355 27.60 -29.69 -6.15
C ALA A 355 26.94 -28.55 -5.36
N TYR A 356 26.87 -28.68 -4.04
CA TYR A 356 26.35 -27.65 -3.14
C TYR A 356 27.25 -26.40 -3.13
N ASP A 357 28.57 -26.57 -3.00
CA ASP A 357 29.53 -25.46 -3.02
C ASP A 357 29.52 -24.74 -4.39
N ALA A 358 29.42 -25.49 -5.48
CA ALA A 358 29.28 -24.94 -6.83
C ALA A 358 27.97 -24.13 -6.97
N ALA A 359 26.85 -24.64 -6.46
CA ALA A 359 25.57 -23.93 -6.49
C ALA A 359 25.60 -22.65 -5.63
N ILE A 360 26.27 -22.65 -4.47
CA ILE A 360 26.48 -21.44 -3.66
C ILE A 360 27.31 -20.42 -4.45
N TYR A 361 28.39 -20.87 -5.07
CA TYR A 361 29.27 -20.00 -5.86
C TYR A 361 28.53 -19.37 -7.05
N GLU A 362 27.76 -20.17 -7.80
CA GLU A 362 26.90 -19.68 -8.87
C GLU A 362 25.83 -18.71 -8.37
N MET A 363 25.16 -19.02 -7.24
CA MET A 363 24.19 -18.13 -6.61
C MET A 363 24.83 -16.78 -6.30
N GLN A 364 26.01 -16.75 -5.67
CA GLN A 364 26.73 -15.53 -5.34
C GLN A 364 27.15 -14.72 -6.57
N GLN A 365 27.48 -15.37 -7.69
CA GLN A 365 27.83 -14.68 -8.93
C GLN A 365 26.62 -14.13 -9.69
N GLN A 366 25.54 -14.92 -9.81
CA GLN A 366 24.34 -14.54 -10.56
C GLN A 366 23.47 -13.54 -9.80
N SER A 367 23.31 -13.71 -8.48
CA SER A 367 22.52 -12.80 -7.63
C SER A 367 23.08 -11.38 -7.66
N ASN A 368 24.40 -11.25 -7.83
CA ASN A 368 25.08 -9.96 -7.73
C ASN A 368 24.97 -9.08 -8.97
N ASN A 369 24.62 -9.61 -10.14
CA ASN A 369 24.62 -8.81 -11.37
C ASN A 369 23.21 -8.43 -11.85
N ALA A 370 22.32 -9.38 -12.12
CA ALA A 370 21.01 -9.05 -12.66
C ALA A 370 20.04 -8.53 -11.58
N ILE A 371 19.96 -9.23 -10.45
CA ILE A 371 19.05 -8.88 -9.36
C ILE A 371 19.54 -7.61 -8.65
N SER A 372 20.85 -7.44 -8.42
CA SER A 372 21.40 -6.20 -7.86
C SER A 372 21.14 -5.00 -8.76
N ARG A 373 21.36 -5.11 -10.08
CA ARG A 373 21.02 -4.03 -11.04
C ARG A 373 19.54 -3.69 -10.99
N ARG A 374 18.66 -4.69 -10.95
CA ARG A 374 17.22 -4.45 -10.83
C ARG A 374 16.87 -3.78 -9.51
N ARG A 375 17.51 -4.18 -8.40
CA ARG A 375 17.32 -3.58 -7.07
C ARG A 375 17.79 -2.12 -7.04
N GLU A 376 18.95 -1.82 -7.61
CA GLU A 376 19.49 -0.46 -7.74
C GLU A 376 18.61 0.41 -8.62
N TYR A 377 18.15 -0.13 -9.76
CA TYR A 377 17.18 0.56 -10.61
C TYR A 377 15.89 0.88 -9.86
N LEU A 378 15.30 -0.09 -9.16
CA LEU A 378 14.10 0.14 -8.35
C LEU A 378 14.32 1.17 -7.25
N LYS A 379 15.49 1.16 -6.58
CA LYS A 379 15.85 2.19 -5.60
C LYS A 379 15.94 3.57 -6.23
N SER A 380 16.56 3.69 -7.40
CA SER A 380 16.65 4.96 -8.11
C SER A 380 15.28 5.48 -8.56
N LEU A 381 14.37 4.58 -8.94
CA LEU A 381 13.00 4.92 -9.31
C LEU A 381 12.18 5.39 -8.10
N LEU A 382 12.30 4.71 -6.95
CA LEU A 382 11.67 5.17 -5.70
C LEU A 382 12.15 6.57 -5.33
N GLN A 383 13.46 6.80 -5.34
CA GLN A 383 14.02 8.14 -5.10
C GLN A 383 13.56 9.21 -6.10
N GLN A 384 13.20 8.82 -7.34
CA GLN A 384 12.61 9.75 -8.30
C GLN A 384 11.16 10.07 -7.94
N VAL A 385 10.39 9.07 -7.55
CA VAL A 385 8.99 9.24 -7.10
C VAL A 385 8.94 10.13 -5.86
N ASP A 386 9.78 9.88 -4.84
CA ASP A 386 9.81 10.68 -3.62
C ASP A 386 10.11 12.16 -3.91
N ARG A 387 11.00 12.44 -4.88
CA ARG A 387 11.29 13.81 -5.31
C ARG A 387 10.11 14.47 -6.03
N ILE A 388 9.36 13.70 -6.82
CA ILE A 388 8.17 14.20 -7.52
C ILE A 388 7.05 14.47 -6.51
N GLU A 389 6.85 13.58 -5.54
CA GLU A 389 5.89 13.74 -4.45
C GLU A 389 6.15 15.04 -3.69
N GLN A 390 7.38 15.25 -3.21
CA GLN A 390 7.79 16.49 -2.55
C GLN A 390 7.54 17.73 -3.42
N ALA A 391 7.87 17.66 -4.72
CA ALA A 391 7.66 18.79 -5.63
C ALA A 391 6.16 19.10 -5.85
N VAL A 392 5.29 18.09 -5.81
CA VAL A 392 3.84 18.26 -5.92
C VAL A 392 3.27 18.85 -4.63
N GLU A 393 3.71 18.38 -3.46
CA GLU A 393 3.33 18.93 -2.16
C GLU A 393 3.75 20.42 -2.06
N ASP A 394 5.00 20.73 -2.37
CA ASP A 394 5.51 22.11 -2.38
C ASP A 394 4.71 23.02 -3.33
N ASN A 395 4.34 22.50 -4.52
CA ASN A 395 3.52 23.26 -5.46
C ASN A 395 2.11 23.50 -4.93
N CYS A 396 1.51 22.50 -4.27
CA CYS A 396 0.19 22.62 -3.64
C CYS A 396 0.21 23.71 -2.58
N GLU A 397 1.16 23.65 -1.63
CA GLU A 397 1.31 24.66 -0.57
C GLU A 397 1.51 26.06 -1.14
N ARG A 398 2.33 26.20 -2.19
CA ARG A 398 2.59 27.48 -2.86
C ARG A 398 1.34 28.05 -3.54
N VAL A 399 0.57 27.21 -4.23
CA VAL A 399 -0.67 27.63 -4.90
C VAL A 399 -1.72 28.03 -3.86
N GLU A 400 -1.87 27.24 -2.78
CA GLU A 400 -2.78 27.58 -1.67
C GLU A 400 -2.42 28.92 -1.02
N ALA A 401 -1.14 29.14 -0.72
CA ALA A 401 -0.67 30.41 -0.16
C ALA A 401 -1.00 31.60 -1.09
N SER A 402 -0.77 31.45 -2.39
CA SER A 402 -1.11 32.48 -3.37
C SER A 402 -2.61 32.77 -3.45
N CYS A 403 -3.46 31.73 -3.34
CA CYS A 403 -4.91 31.91 -3.28
C CYS A 403 -5.33 32.70 -2.04
N TYR A 404 -4.78 32.40 -0.85
CA TYR A 404 -5.09 33.13 0.37
C TYR A 404 -4.63 34.59 0.31
N GLU A 405 -3.42 34.86 -0.21
CA GLU A 405 -2.92 36.23 -0.38
C GLU A 405 -3.81 37.07 -1.32
N ASN A 406 -4.23 36.49 -2.45
CA ASN A 406 -5.14 37.15 -3.38
C ASN A 406 -6.52 37.42 -2.78
N LEU A 407 -7.07 36.47 -2.01
CA LEU A 407 -8.32 36.65 -1.27
C LEU A 407 -8.19 37.76 -0.22
N GLU A 408 -7.10 37.77 0.55
CA GLU A 408 -6.88 38.78 1.58
C GLU A 408 -6.73 40.19 0.97
N ALA A 409 -5.99 40.31 -0.13
CA ALA A 409 -5.82 41.57 -0.85
C ALA A 409 -7.15 42.11 -1.39
N THR A 410 -7.98 41.25 -2.00
CA THR A 410 -9.30 41.64 -2.52
C THR A 410 -10.27 42.04 -1.41
N LEU A 411 -10.28 41.31 -0.28
CA LEU A 411 -11.08 41.68 0.89
C LEU A 411 -10.64 43.01 1.50
N LYS A 412 -9.33 43.29 1.59
CA LYS A 412 -8.83 44.60 2.04
C LYS A 412 -9.28 45.74 1.14
N GLN A 413 -9.23 45.55 -0.18
CA GLN A 413 -9.72 46.54 -1.14
C GLN A 413 -11.23 46.77 -1.01
N LEU A 414 -12.00 45.69 -0.82
CA LEU A 414 -13.44 45.77 -0.58
C LEU A 414 -13.75 46.59 0.68
N HIS A 415 -13.12 46.26 1.81
CA HIS A 415 -13.30 46.99 3.07
C HIS A 415 -12.88 48.45 2.97
N SER A 416 -11.79 48.76 2.25
CA SER A 416 -11.37 50.15 2.04
C SER A 416 -12.38 50.94 1.20
N LYS A 417 -12.95 50.34 0.15
CA LYS A 417 -13.99 51.00 -0.67
C LYS A 417 -15.27 51.23 0.11
N ILE A 418 -15.75 50.23 0.84
CA ILE A 418 -16.94 50.35 1.69
C ILE A 418 -16.71 51.40 2.79
N GLY A 419 -15.53 51.40 3.41
CA GLY A 419 -15.15 52.38 4.42
C GLY A 419 -15.23 53.81 3.91
N GLY A 420 -14.64 54.09 2.74
CA GLY A 420 -14.68 55.43 2.14
C GLY A 420 -16.11 55.89 1.82
N SER A 421 -16.93 55.04 1.20
CA SER A 421 -18.33 55.39 0.92
C SER A 421 -19.17 55.59 2.18
N LEU A 422 -18.92 54.83 3.25
CA LEU A 422 -19.58 55.02 4.54
C LEU A 422 -19.18 56.36 5.18
N GLU A 423 -17.91 56.73 5.12
CA GLU A 423 -17.42 58.01 5.66
C GLU A 423 -18.06 59.21 4.96
N GLU A 424 -18.20 59.17 3.63
CA GLU A 424 -18.90 60.20 2.86
C GLU A 424 -20.38 60.32 3.27
N LEU A 425 -21.08 59.18 3.41
CA LEU A 425 -22.47 59.15 3.85
C LEU A 425 -22.65 59.69 5.27
N VAL A 426 -21.74 59.34 6.19
CA VAL A 426 -21.79 59.85 7.57
C VAL A 426 -21.53 61.36 7.59
N ALA A 427 -20.57 61.86 6.82
CA ALA A 427 -20.29 63.29 6.73
C ALA A 427 -21.52 64.07 6.26
N GLU A 428 -22.18 63.62 5.19
CA GLU A 428 -23.42 64.26 4.73
C GLU A 428 -24.56 64.15 5.73
N GLN A 429 -24.73 63.00 6.38
CA GLN A 429 -25.74 62.83 7.42
C GLN A 429 -25.51 63.83 8.57
N THR A 430 -24.25 64.06 8.97
CA THR A 430 -23.93 65.02 10.03
C THR A 430 -24.22 66.46 9.63
N GLU A 431 -23.91 66.85 8.39
CA GLU A 431 -24.20 68.20 7.89
C GLU A 431 -25.70 68.45 7.76
N ASN A 432 -26.45 67.49 7.22
CA ASN A 432 -27.91 67.58 7.13
C ASN A 432 -28.56 67.68 8.53
N LYS A 433 -28.07 66.92 9.51
CA LYS A 433 -28.51 67.05 10.91
C LYS A 433 -28.18 68.41 11.51
N ARG A 434 -27.00 68.97 11.20
CA ARG A 434 -26.59 70.32 11.64
C ARG A 434 -27.55 71.38 11.10
N GLN A 435 -27.87 71.33 9.81
CA GLN A 435 -28.80 72.26 9.16
C GLN A 435 -30.22 72.14 9.74
N MET A 436 -30.72 70.92 9.94
CA MET A 436 -32.02 70.70 10.58
C MET A 436 -32.08 71.29 11.99
N SER A 437 -31.03 71.06 12.80
CA SER A 437 -30.95 71.61 14.16
C SER A 437 -30.90 73.14 14.18
N GLU A 438 -30.23 73.75 13.20
CA GLU A 438 -30.16 75.21 13.04
C GLU A 438 -31.52 75.81 12.70
N ILE A 439 -32.27 75.18 11.78
CA ILE A 439 -33.63 75.57 11.45
C ILE A 439 -34.54 75.45 12.68
N GLU A 440 -34.57 74.29 13.33
CA GLU A 440 -35.36 74.07 14.54
C GLU A 440 -35.05 75.09 15.64
N TRP A 441 -33.76 75.37 15.88
CA TRP A 441 -33.34 76.39 16.84
C TRP A 441 -33.86 77.77 16.47
N SER A 442 -33.74 78.15 15.20
CA SER A 442 -34.20 79.47 14.71
C SER A 442 -35.71 79.64 14.88
N GLU A 443 -36.50 78.60 14.58
CA GLU A 443 -37.95 78.58 14.70
C GLU A 443 -38.39 78.62 16.18
N HIS A 444 -37.78 77.80 17.03
CA HIS A 444 -38.03 77.82 18.47
C HIS A 444 -37.68 79.18 19.09
N PHE A 445 -36.58 79.80 18.64
CA PHE A 445 -36.20 81.14 19.11
C PHE A 445 -37.23 82.19 18.69
N ALA A 446 -37.78 82.11 17.48
CA ALA A 446 -38.85 83.01 17.05
C ALA A 446 -40.12 82.87 17.90
N ASP A 447 -40.51 81.64 18.24
CA ASP A 447 -41.66 81.41 19.12
C ASP A 447 -41.39 81.88 20.56
N TYR A 448 -40.16 81.72 21.06
CA TYR A 448 -39.74 82.30 22.33
C TYR A 448 -39.85 83.84 22.35
N LEU A 449 -39.38 84.50 21.29
CA LEU A 449 -39.46 85.96 21.17
C LEU A 449 -40.91 86.46 21.15
N LYS A 450 -41.82 85.72 20.50
CA LYS A 450 -43.27 86.02 20.48
C LYS A 450 -43.87 86.06 21.88
N ASN A 451 -43.44 85.15 22.76
CA ASN A 451 -43.99 85.03 24.11
C ASN A 451 -43.32 85.97 25.13
N THR A 452 -42.14 86.52 24.81
CA THR A 452 -41.31 87.29 25.76
C THR A 452 -41.29 88.79 25.49
N LEU A 453 -41.35 89.22 24.23
CA LEU A 453 -41.20 90.64 23.85
C LEU A 453 -42.54 91.39 23.83
N LEU A 454 -42.47 92.71 24.02
CA LEU A 454 -43.60 93.62 23.79
C LEU A 454 -43.97 93.65 22.29
N PRO A 455 -45.24 93.92 21.93
CA PRO A 455 -45.71 93.82 20.54
C PRO A 455 -44.91 94.63 19.51
N ALA A 456 -44.46 95.83 19.86
CA ALA A 456 -43.69 96.69 18.96
C ALA A 456 -42.27 96.16 18.70
N ASP A 457 -41.64 95.57 19.72
CA ASP A 457 -40.29 94.99 19.62
C ASP A 457 -40.31 93.63 18.91
N TYR A 458 -41.36 92.84 19.13
CA TYR A 458 -41.60 91.58 18.41
C TYR A 458 -41.72 91.81 16.90
N LEU A 459 -42.49 92.79 16.44
CA LEU A 459 -42.65 93.07 15.00
C LEU A 459 -41.30 93.38 14.32
N ARG A 460 -40.41 94.10 15.01
CA ARG A 460 -39.06 94.38 14.52
C ARG A 460 -38.17 93.14 14.49
N ALA A 461 -38.24 92.30 15.53
CA ALA A 461 -37.49 91.05 15.61
C ALA A 461 -37.98 90.02 14.56
N TRP A 462 -39.29 89.95 14.34
CA TRP A 462 -39.92 89.09 13.34
C TRP A 462 -39.47 89.43 11.91
N LEU A 463 -39.45 90.71 11.53
CA LEU A 463 -38.94 91.13 10.21
C LEU A 463 -37.48 90.73 9.99
N ARG A 464 -36.66 90.75 11.05
CA ARG A 464 -35.26 90.27 10.99
C ARG A 464 -35.19 88.76 10.87
N HIS A 465 -36.03 88.03 11.60
CA HIS A 465 -36.12 86.57 11.51
C HIS A 465 -36.63 86.12 10.13
N CYS A 466 -37.62 86.79 9.54
CA CYS A 466 -38.06 86.51 8.16
C CYS A 466 -36.91 86.65 7.15
N ARG A 467 -36.00 87.60 7.36
CA ARG A 467 -34.80 87.73 6.51
C ARG A 467 -33.87 86.53 6.67
N VAL A 468 -33.62 86.09 7.90
CA VAL A 468 -32.83 84.88 8.18
C VAL A 468 -33.48 83.64 7.57
N ARG A 469 -34.80 83.50 7.64
CA ARG A 469 -35.54 82.41 6.98
C ARG A 469 -35.36 82.41 5.47
N SER A 470 -35.40 83.60 4.84
CA SER A 470 -35.16 83.72 3.40
C SER A 470 -33.72 83.35 3.02
N ASP A 471 -32.74 83.65 3.87
CA ASP A 471 -31.35 83.25 3.67
C ASP A 471 -31.18 81.72 3.83
N MET A 472 -31.90 81.10 4.78
CA MET A 472 -31.90 79.64 4.99
C MET A 472 -32.63 78.86 3.89
N ASP A 473 -33.69 79.42 3.30
CA ASP A 473 -34.40 78.85 2.13
C ASP A 473 -33.53 78.87 0.86
N ALA A 474 -32.57 79.79 0.73
CA ALA A 474 -31.75 79.95 -0.48
C ALA A 474 -30.65 78.87 -0.63
N ASP A 475 -30.24 78.23 0.46
CA ASP A 475 -29.32 77.08 0.46
C ASP A 475 -30.04 75.73 0.24
N ALA A 476 -31.36 75.75 0.02
CA ALA A 476 -32.15 74.53 -0.03
C ALA A 476 -32.05 73.80 -1.37
N TYR A 477 -31.71 72.52 -1.26
CA TYR A 477 -31.71 71.47 -2.29
C TYR A 477 -30.48 71.38 -3.22
N LYS A 478 -29.39 70.86 -2.68
CA LYS A 478 -28.76 69.73 -3.38
C LYS A 478 -29.72 68.55 -3.22
N GLY A 479 -30.25 68.02 -4.33
CA GLY A 479 -31.13 66.85 -4.28
C GLY A 479 -30.51 65.68 -3.49
N PRO A 480 -31.31 64.68 -3.08
CA PRO A 480 -30.76 63.49 -2.41
C PRO A 480 -29.61 62.94 -3.26
N LEU A 481 -28.49 62.59 -2.61
CA LEU A 481 -27.35 61.96 -3.28
C LEU A 481 -27.88 60.91 -4.26
N GLN A 482 -27.51 61.07 -5.52
CA GLN A 482 -27.81 60.10 -6.56
C GLN A 482 -27.33 58.75 -6.05
N GLU A 483 -28.28 57.81 -5.96
CA GLU A 483 -28.20 56.53 -5.26
C GLU A 483 -26.77 55.95 -5.24
N ILE A 484 -26.08 56.08 -4.11
CA ILE A 484 -24.88 55.30 -3.83
C ILE A 484 -25.36 53.88 -3.60
N PHE A 485 -25.63 53.15 -4.69
CA PHE A 485 -25.95 51.74 -4.58
C PHE A 485 -24.70 50.98 -4.12
N PRO A 486 -24.87 49.92 -3.32
CA PRO A 486 -23.80 48.96 -3.07
C PRO A 486 -23.57 48.09 -4.31
N ASP A 487 -23.17 48.69 -5.44
CA ASP A 487 -22.95 48.00 -6.72
C ASP A 487 -21.52 47.43 -6.82
N LEU A 488 -21.06 46.79 -5.73
CA LEU A 488 -19.78 46.09 -5.73
C LEU A 488 -20.01 44.65 -6.19
N ASP A 489 -19.87 44.43 -7.50
CA ASP A 489 -19.84 43.09 -8.10
C ASP A 489 -18.38 42.62 -8.21
N MET A 490 -18.05 41.51 -7.53
CA MET A 490 -16.74 40.89 -7.60
C MET A 490 -16.78 39.74 -8.61
N LYS A 491 -16.27 39.98 -9.83
CA LYS A 491 -16.07 38.93 -10.83
C LYS A 491 -14.61 38.50 -10.87
N GLY A 492 -14.31 37.39 -10.22
CA GLY A 492 -13.01 36.70 -10.34
C GLY A 492 -13.23 35.24 -10.68
N GLU A 493 -12.84 34.80 -11.88
CA GLU A 493 -12.76 33.37 -12.21
C GLU A 493 -11.37 32.87 -11.80
N LEU A 494 -11.31 32.05 -10.75
CA LEU A 494 -10.13 31.29 -10.39
C LEU A 494 -10.18 29.94 -11.13
N ALA A 495 -9.28 29.74 -12.09
CA ALA A 495 -9.17 28.49 -12.83
C ALA A 495 -7.81 27.84 -12.55
N ILE A 496 -7.84 26.58 -12.08
CA ILE A 496 -6.63 25.77 -11.90
C ILE A 496 -6.27 25.19 -13.26
N THR A 497 -5.11 25.56 -13.78
CA THR A 497 -4.57 25.03 -15.04
C THR A 497 -3.22 24.36 -14.80
N HIS A 498 -2.91 23.34 -15.59
CA HIS A 498 -1.56 22.79 -15.61
C HIS A 498 -0.61 23.80 -16.24
N GLU A 499 0.59 23.94 -15.68
CA GLU A 499 1.60 24.90 -16.14
C GLU A 499 1.91 24.73 -17.64
N HIS A 500 1.90 23.48 -18.14
CA HIS A 500 2.06 23.15 -19.57
C HIS A 500 0.87 23.51 -20.46
N ALA A 501 -0.34 23.66 -19.90
CA ALA A 501 -1.51 24.09 -20.66
C ALA A 501 -1.55 25.62 -20.84
N ALA A 502 -0.95 26.37 -19.91
CA ALA A 502 -0.90 27.84 -19.97
C ALA A 502 -0.06 28.36 -21.15
N GLU A 503 0.99 27.63 -21.56
CA GLU A 503 1.83 28.02 -22.71
C GLU A 503 1.10 27.95 -24.07
N HIS A 504 0.03 27.13 -24.16
CA HIS A 504 -0.74 26.95 -25.39
C HIS A 504 -1.93 27.92 -25.54
N VAL A 505 -2.27 28.67 -24.49
CA VAL A 505 -3.38 29.66 -24.51
C VAL A 505 -2.91 31.05 -24.96
N HIS A 506 -1.59 31.28 -25.09
CA HIS A 506 -0.99 32.55 -25.51
C HIS A 506 -0.32 32.56 -26.89
N LYS A 507 -0.72 31.66 -27.80
CA LYS A 507 -0.46 31.77 -29.25
C LYS A 507 -1.76 31.80 -30.01
#